data_AF-A0A2A6BAC3-F1
#
_entry.id   AF-A0A2A6BAC3-F1
#
_cell.length_a   1.000
_cell.length_b   1.000
_cell.length_c   1.000
_cell.angle_alpha   90.00
_cell.angle_beta   90.00
_cell.angle_gamma   90.00
#
_symmetry.space_group_name_H-M   'P 1'
#
loop_
_entity.id
_entity.type
_entity.pdbx_description
1 polymer ?
#
loop_
_entity_poly.entity_id
_entity_poly.type
_entity_poly.pdbx_seq_one_letter_code
_entity_poly.pdbx_strand_id
1 'polypeptide(L)'
;MCHINDGVEGLDETTTSQSVTVTSRPELYAGLLPLTILSLFLYYRVLLKIYISRKILAYSSFFYKMTWSLAIYDISYVILYFVVEIPQGWQELYGFYHSLNCTVFPQLHWAHQWMSYLAEFSGITLMSISRMLALCYPEGKLSRFVFFFQPPRHYDYHPVALSITRLGDEYSIKFNSNVTIVTSTGGALISAMCYFRIFLALRKRPYRSWNQEVSVIITSFVLFLSLCLMCAYYVVYKYSLISENYDLFFTLRHYTFIVTFFIALVNPWCLMITNDGRIARPHCPSPSPRQNAAATFALQLSAVYFNPSLIKHIRSAPRAQFFRLPLCMRIHSKEPEAHSQRRPETTLRLLSDSLHSLTRYSSYIYFICYYKYCRTSAVDKLLLVRCI
;
A
#
# COMPACT_ATOMS: atom_id res chain seq x y z
N MET A 1 36.95 -16.25 -10.27
CA MET A 1 37.41 -16.93 -11.49
C MET A 1 36.66 -18.25 -11.56
N CYS A 2 35.57 -18.30 -12.32
CA CYS A 2 34.85 -19.55 -12.57
C CYS A 2 35.45 -20.17 -13.82
N HIS A 3 36.02 -21.37 -13.70
CA HIS A 3 36.48 -22.16 -14.83
C HIS A 3 35.26 -22.62 -15.62
N ILE A 4 35.10 -22.11 -16.84
CA ILE A 4 34.19 -22.64 -17.84
C ILE A 4 34.94 -23.83 -18.47
N ASN A 5 34.41 -25.03 -18.30
CA ASN A 5 34.93 -26.24 -18.93
C ASN A 5 34.43 -26.28 -20.38
N ASP A 6 35.33 -25.97 -21.32
CA ASP A 6 35.14 -26.21 -22.74
C ASP A 6 35.42 -27.70 -23.01
N GLY A 7 34.37 -28.50 -23.17
CA GLY A 7 34.52 -29.94 -23.32
C GLY A 7 33.25 -30.66 -23.76
N VAL A 8 32.68 -30.26 -24.91
CA VAL A 8 31.69 -31.08 -25.64
C VAL A 8 31.97 -30.95 -27.14
N GLU A 9 32.90 -31.77 -27.62
CA GLU A 9 33.06 -32.06 -29.06
C GLU A 9 32.25 -33.34 -29.39
N GLY A 10 31.37 -33.25 -30.38
CA GLY A 10 30.81 -34.43 -31.06
C GLY A 10 29.36 -34.75 -30.72
N LEU A 11 28.41 -33.97 -31.24
CA LEU A 11 27.04 -34.44 -31.48
C LEU A 11 26.57 -33.97 -32.87
N ASP A 12 26.20 -34.95 -33.71
CA ASP A 12 25.87 -34.79 -35.13
C ASP A 12 24.80 -33.73 -35.41
N GLU A 13 25.14 -32.86 -36.35
CA GLU A 13 24.49 -31.60 -36.69
C GLU A 13 23.31 -31.72 -37.69
N THR A 14 22.72 -32.90 -37.86
CA THR A 14 21.74 -33.16 -38.93
C THR A 14 20.27 -33.19 -38.49
N THR A 15 19.94 -32.74 -37.28
CA THR A 15 18.53 -32.68 -36.84
C THR A 15 17.95 -31.29 -37.05
N THR A 16 17.32 -31.12 -38.21
CA THR A 16 16.18 -30.23 -38.48
C THR A 16 16.13 -28.97 -37.63
N SER A 17 16.82 -27.92 -38.09
CA SER A 17 16.62 -26.55 -37.66
C SER A 17 15.19 -26.10 -37.99
N GLN A 18 14.20 -26.60 -37.25
CA GLN A 18 12.98 -25.87 -37.00
C GLN A 18 13.43 -24.62 -36.27
N SER A 19 13.58 -23.53 -37.01
CA SER A 19 13.62 -22.20 -36.45
C SER A 19 12.29 -22.02 -35.72
N VAL A 20 12.27 -22.43 -34.44
CA VAL A 20 11.27 -21.96 -33.50
C VAL A 20 11.47 -20.46 -33.53
N THR A 21 10.68 -19.78 -34.35
CA THR A 21 10.54 -18.34 -34.33
C THR A 21 10.07 -18.05 -32.94
N VAL A 22 11.03 -17.73 -32.06
CA VAL A 22 10.78 -17.19 -30.75
C VAL A 22 10.03 -15.91 -31.04
N THR A 23 8.70 -15.99 -31.08
CA THR A 23 7.82 -14.87 -31.31
C THR A 23 8.24 -13.82 -30.32
N SER A 24 8.76 -12.72 -30.86
CA SER A 24 9.49 -11.75 -30.10
C SER A 24 8.56 -11.25 -28.99
N ARG A 25 8.99 -11.44 -27.74
CA ARG A 25 8.33 -10.92 -26.53
C ARG A 25 8.03 -9.40 -26.49
N PRO A 26 8.60 -8.50 -27.33
CA PRO A 26 8.33 -7.06 -27.26
C PRO A 26 6.86 -6.65 -27.36
N GLU A 27 6.00 -7.41 -28.05
CA GLU A 27 4.61 -6.99 -28.32
C GLU A 27 3.76 -6.89 -27.04
N LEU A 28 3.90 -7.86 -26.14
CA LEU A 28 3.17 -7.88 -24.87
C LEU A 28 3.57 -6.69 -23.99
N TYR A 29 4.87 -6.35 -23.98
CA TYR A 29 5.40 -5.24 -23.21
C TYR A 29 5.04 -3.87 -23.80
N ALA A 30 4.97 -3.78 -25.14
CA ALA A 30 4.53 -2.58 -25.82
C ALA A 30 3.09 -2.20 -25.43
N GLY A 31 2.22 -3.19 -25.19
CA GLY A 31 0.86 -2.96 -24.68
C GLY A 31 0.81 -2.55 -23.20
N LEU A 32 1.71 -3.09 -22.37
CA LEU A 32 1.71 -2.84 -20.92
C LEU A 32 2.40 -1.54 -20.52
N LEU A 33 3.35 -1.06 -21.32
CA LEU A 33 4.12 0.14 -21.00
C LEU A 33 3.24 1.41 -20.89
N PRO A 34 2.29 1.70 -21.82
CA PRO A 34 1.39 2.84 -21.65
C PRO A 34 0.53 2.75 -20.39
N LEU A 35 0.02 1.55 -20.09
CA LEU A 35 -0.77 1.30 -18.87
C LEU A 35 0.06 1.51 -17.60
N THR A 36 1.33 1.12 -17.65
CA THR A 36 2.30 1.34 -16.58
C THR A 36 2.51 2.82 -16.32
N ILE A 37 2.82 3.59 -17.37
CA ILE A 37 3.06 5.03 -17.27
C ILE A 37 1.83 5.73 -16.70
N LEU A 38 0.63 5.36 -17.19
CA LEU A 38 -0.62 5.88 -16.67
C LEU A 38 -0.79 5.55 -15.19
N SER A 39 -0.60 4.29 -14.78
CA SER A 39 -0.72 3.86 -13.39
C SER A 39 0.26 4.61 -12.47
N LEU A 40 1.52 4.74 -12.86
CA LEU A 40 2.54 5.49 -12.11
C LEU A 40 2.14 6.95 -11.92
N PHE A 41 1.58 7.58 -12.96
CA PHE A 41 1.06 8.95 -12.86
C PHE A 41 -0.12 9.05 -11.86
N LEU A 42 -1.04 8.08 -11.88
CA LEU A 42 -2.15 8.03 -10.93
C LEU A 42 -1.66 7.82 -9.49
N TYR A 43 -0.70 6.91 -9.27
CA TYR A 43 -0.05 6.74 -7.98
C TYR A 43 0.60 8.02 -7.49
N TYR A 44 1.38 8.70 -8.33
CA TYR A 44 2.00 9.97 -8.00
C TYR A 44 0.95 10.99 -7.54
N ARG A 45 -0.17 11.13 -8.26
CA ARG A 45 -1.25 12.06 -7.87
C ARG A 45 -1.91 11.69 -6.54
N VAL A 46 -2.19 10.41 -6.31
CA VAL A 46 -2.78 9.92 -5.05
C VAL A 46 -1.83 10.17 -3.88
N LEU A 47 -0.56 9.79 -4.03
CA LEU A 47 0.47 10.01 -3.02
C LEU A 47 0.66 11.51 -2.75
N LEU A 48 0.79 12.34 -3.78
CA LEU A 48 0.91 13.79 -3.62
C LEU A 48 -0.29 14.37 -2.84
N LYS A 49 -1.51 13.94 -3.14
CA LYS A 49 -2.72 14.38 -2.43
C LYS A 49 -2.70 13.95 -0.96
N ILE A 50 -2.34 12.71 -0.66
CA ILE A 50 -2.18 12.21 0.73
C ILE A 50 -1.10 13.03 1.46
N TYR A 51 0.03 13.28 0.81
CA TYR A 51 1.16 14.01 1.37
C TYR A 51 0.79 15.45 1.72
N ILE A 52 0.17 16.20 0.80
CA ILE A 52 -0.28 17.58 1.03
C ILE A 52 -1.34 17.61 2.14
N SER A 53 -2.23 16.62 2.16
CA SER A 53 -3.36 16.57 3.10
C SER A 53 -3.01 15.96 4.46
N ARG A 54 -1.74 15.57 4.70
CA ARG A 54 -1.31 14.87 5.93
C ARG A 54 -1.57 15.61 7.24
N LYS A 55 -1.71 16.94 7.18
CA LYS A 55 -2.03 17.77 8.36
C LYS A 55 -3.48 17.60 8.83
N ILE A 56 -4.37 17.11 7.97
CA ILE A 56 -5.77 16.85 8.30
C ILE A 56 -5.85 15.50 9.00
N LEU A 57 -6.46 15.45 10.20
CA LEU A 57 -6.51 14.26 11.06
C LEU A 57 -7.02 13.01 10.31
N ALA A 58 -7.95 13.18 9.37
CA ALA A 58 -8.48 12.09 8.55
C ALA A 58 -7.40 11.34 7.75
N TYR A 59 -6.40 12.05 7.22
CA TYR A 59 -5.29 11.47 6.43
C TYR A 59 -4.20 10.83 7.29
N SER A 60 -4.26 11.01 8.62
CA SER A 60 -3.37 10.32 9.57
C SER A 60 -3.86 8.92 9.96
N SER A 61 -5.05 8.52 9.47
CA SER A 61 -5.65 7.21 9.79
C SER A 61 -4.82 6.04 9.26
N PHE A 62 -4.98 4.89 9.92
CA PHE A 62 -4.32 3.64 9.55
C PHE A 62 -4.54 3.28 8.07
N PHE A 63 -5.73 3.54 7.55
CA PHE A 63 -6.08 3.32 6.15
C PHE A 63 -5.13 4.03 5.18
N TYR A 64 -4.93 5.34 5.31
CA TYR A 64 -4.06 6.09 4.40
C TYR A 64 -2.59 5.72 4.56
N LYS A 65 -2.14 5.33 5.76
CA LYS A 65 -0.77 4.82 5.97
C LYS A 65 -0.55 3.49 5.26
N MET A 66 -1.54 2.59 5.30
CA MET A 66 -1.51 1.32 4.57
C MET A 66 -1.55 1.56 3.06
N THR A 67 -2.44 2.43 2.60
CA THR A 67 -2.52 2.85 1.19
C THR A 67 -1.19 3.38 0.67
N TRP A 68 -0.56 4.27 1.44
CA TRP A 68 0.74 4.84 1.09
C TRP A 68 1.81 3.76 0.98
N SER A 69 1.87 2.85 1.95
CA SER A 69 2.86 1.77 1.97
C SER A 69 2.68 0.82 0.79
N LEU A 70 1.43 0.41 0.54
CA LEU A 70 1.08 -0.46 -0.59
C LEU A 70 1.44 0.18 -1.93
N ALA A 71 1.10 1.46 -2.12
CA ALA A 71 1.45 2.20 -3.33
C ALA A 71 2.97 2.27 -3.57
N ILE A 72 3.79 2.38 -2.52
CA ILE A 72 5.25 2.31 -2.68
C ILE A 72 5.67 0.95 -3.20
N TYR A 73 5.15 -0.14 -2.62
CA TYR A 73 5.45 -1.50 -3.08
C TYR A 73 5.04 -1.70 -4.53
N ASP A 74 3.83 -1.30 -4.91
CA ASP A 74 3.31 -1.41 -6.27
C ASP A 74 4.18 -0.65 -7.28
N ILE A 75 4.54 0.62 -6.98
CA ILE A 75 5.42 1.43 -7.84
C ILE A 75 6.80 0.77 -7.98
N SER A 76 7.40 0.38 -6.86
CA SER A 76 8.75 -0.21 -6.85
C SER A 76 8.78 -1.57 -7.57
N TYR A 77 7.74 -2.38 -7.40
CA TYR A 77 7.57 -3.65 -8.08
C TYR A 77 7.50 -3.44 -9.60
N VAL A 78 6.65 -2.52 -10.05
CA VAL A 78 6.50 -2.21 -11.47
C VAL A 78 7.81 -1.71 -12.08
N ILE A 79 8.51 -0.78 -11.42
CA ILE A 79 9.80 -0.28 -11.93
C ILE A 79 10.82 -1.42 -12.02
N LEU A 80 11.00 -2.21 -10.97
CA LEU A 80 11.95 -3.32 -10.97
C LEU A 80 11.57 -4.40 -11.98
N TYR A 81 10.28 -4.64 -12.18
CA TYR A 81 9.79 -5.57 -13.19
C TYR A 81 10.23 -5.14 -14.60
N PHE A 82 10.01 -3.87 -14.97
CA PHE A 82 10.40 -3.34 -16.28
C PHE A 82 11.91 -3.27 -16.49
N VAL A 83 12.66 -2.90 -15.44
CA VAL A 83 14.12 -2.72 -15.54
C VAL A 83 14.86 -4.05 -15.47
N VAL A 84 14.33 -5.04 -14.75
CA VAL A 84 15.10 -6.24 -14.37
C VAL A 84 14.45 -7.55 -14.81
N GLU A 85 13.13 -7.69 -14.75
CA GLU A 85 12.48 -8.97 -15.08
C GLU A 85 12.20 -9.10 -16.58
N ILE A 86 11.69 -8.05 -17.22
CA ILE A 86 11.45 -8.04 -18.68
C ILE A 86 12.73 -8.35 -19.47
N PRO A 87 13.87 -7.68 -19.21
CA PRO A 87 15.05 -7.86 -20.04
C PRO A 87 15.75 -9.21 -19.81
N GLN A 88 15.36 -10.02 -18.80
CA GLN A 88 15.84 -11.41 -18.65
C GLN A 88 15.43 -12.30 -19.83
N GLY A 89 14.44 -11.88 -20.63
CA GLY A 89 14.08 -12.55 -21.86
C GLY A 89 14.91 -12.18 -23.09
N TRP A 90 15.83 -11.22 -22.98
CA TRP A 90 16.62 -10.71 -24.10
C TRP A 90 17.99 -11.38 -24.09
N GLN A 91 18.28 -12.17 -25.13
CA GLN A 91 19.50 -12.97 -25.22
C GLN A 91 20.76 -12.10 -25.18
N GLU A 92 20.67 -10.89 -25.73
CA GLU A 92 21.74 -9.89 -25.76
C GLU A 92 22.18 -9.44 -24.36
N LEU A 93 21.28 -9.56 -23.36
CA LEU A 93 21.56 -9.19 -21.97
C LEU A 93 22.01 -10.37 -21.11
N TYR A 94 22.11 -11.58 -21.66
CA TYR A 94 22.46 -12.76 -20.87
C TYR A 94 23.83 -12.64 -20.20
N GLY A 95 24.83 -12.12 -20.92
CA GLY A 95 26.16 -11.83 -20.37
C GLY A 95 26.12 -10.82 -19.22
N PHE A 96 25.27 -9.79 -19.34
CA PHE A 96 25.06 -8.80 -18.28
C PHE A 96 24.46 -9.46 -17.03
N TYR A 97 23.38 -10.23 -17.14
CA TYR A 97 22.79 -10.92 -15.98
C TYR A 97 23.74 -11.93 -15.33
N HIS A 98 24.52 -12.65 -16.13
CA HIS A 98 25.51 -13.58 -15.60
C HIS A 98 26.60 -12.85 -14.80
N SER A 99 27.05 -11.68 -15.27
CA SER A 99 28.02 -10.84 -14.53
C SER A 99 27.49 -10.37 -13.16
N LEU A 100 26.16 -10.27 -13.00
CA LEU A 100 25.52 -9.87 -11.73
C LEU A 100 25.55 -10.97 -10.66
N ASN A 101 25.85 -12.22 -10.99
CA ASN A 101 25.86 -13.34 -10.02
C ASN A 101 26.85 -13.16 -8.87
N CYS A 102 27.94 -12.43 -9.11
CA CYS A 102 28.94 -12.13 -8.08
C CYS A 102 28.55 -10.91 -7.22
N THR A 103 27.38 -10.32 -7.45
CA THR A 103 26.88 -9.13 -6.74
C THR A 103 25.72 -9.48 -5.81
N VAL A 104 25.27 -8.51 -5.01
CA VAL A 104 24.08 -8.64 -4.13
C VAL A 104 22.75 -8.42 -4.89
N PHE A 105 22.84 -8.03 -6.16
CA PHE A 105 21.68 -7.63 -6.94
C PHE A 105 20.66 -8.76 -7.17
N PRO A 106 21.04 -10.01 -7.50
CA PRO A 106 20.08 -11.11 -7.67
C PRO A 106 19.24 -11.35 -6.41
N GLN A 107 19.87 -11.27 -5.24
CA GLN A 107 19.21 -11.50 -3.95
C GLN A 107 18.29 -10.34 -3.59
N LEU A 108 18.73 -9.09 -3.79
CA LEU A 108 17.88 -7.91 -3.56
C LEU A 108 16.67 -7.89 -4.49
N HIS A 109 16.86 -8.22 -5.77
CA HIS A 109 15.78 -8.28 -6.73
C HIS A 109 14.73 -9.33 -6.32
N TRP A 110 15.16 -10.54 -5.99
CA TRP A 110 14.26 -11.61 -5.55
C TRP A 110 13.52 -11.25 -4.25
N ALA A 111 14.25 -10.73 -3.26
CA ALA A 111 13.69 -10.30 -1.99
C ALA A 111 12.67 -9.19 -2.17
N HIS A 112 12.97 -8.21 -3.00
CA HIS A 112 12.05 -7.14 -3.30
C HIS A 112 10.74 -7.68 -3.91
N GLN A 113 10.85 -8.50 -4.97
CA GLN A 113 9.67 -9.03 -5.66
C GLN A 113 8.77 -9.85 -4.74
N TRP A 114 9.35 -10.75 -3.94
CA TRP A 114 8.57 -11.56 -3.02
C TRP A 114 7.95 -10.71 -1.89
N MET A 115 8.68 -9.72 -1.38
CA MET A 115 8.13 -8.77 -0.40
C MET A 115 6.97 -7.96 -0.97
N SER A 116 7.04 -7.56 -2.25
CA SER A 116 5.93 -6.87 -2.92
C SER A 116 4.69 -7.75 -2.99
N TYR A 117 4.82 -9.04 -3.32
CA TYR A 117 3.68 -9.98 -3.31
C TYR A 117 3.04 -10.11 -1.92
N LEU A 118 3.86 -10.26 -0.87
CA LEU A 118 3.35 -10.34 0.49
C LEU A 118 2.71 -9.02 0.94
N ALA A 119 3.26 -7.89 0.53
CA ALA A 119 2.72 -6.57 0.80
C ALA A 119 1.37 -6.37 0.11
N GLU A 120 1.20 -6.84 -1.13
CA GLU A 120 -0.08 -6.84 -1.85
C GLU A 120 -1.14 -7.66 -1.11
N PHE A 121 -0.85 -8.92 -0.78
CA PHE A 121 -1.80 -9.78 -0.06
C PHE A 121 -2.18 -9.21 1.30
N SER A 122 -1.17 -8.83 2.08
CA SER A 122 -1.37 -8.31 3.43
C SER A 122 -2.06 -6.96 3.37
N GLY A 123 -1.70 -6.11 2.41
CA GLY A 123 -2.29 -4.79 2.19
C GLY A 123 -3.78 -4.88 1.86
N ILE A 124 -4.17 -5.72 0.89
CA ILE A 124 -5.58 -5.93 0.54
C ILE A 124 -6.36 -6.50 1.73
N THR A 125 -5.79 -7.51 2.41
CA THR A 125 -6.43 -8.12 3.59
C THR A 125 -6.63 -7.11 4.72
N LEU A 126 -5.61 -6.31 5.04
CA LEU A 126 -5.67 -5.27 6.07
C LEU A 126 -6.64 -4.15 5.69
N MET A 127 -6.74 -3.79 4.41
CA MET A 127 -7.76 -2.85 3.93
C MET A 127 -9.18 -3.42 4.11
N SER A 128 -9.41 -4.70 3.82
CA SER A 128 -10.70 -5.38 4.06
C SER A 128 -11.06 -5.37 5.56
N ILE A 129 -10.12 -5.72 6.43
CA ILE A 129 -10.30 -5.67 7.90
C ILE A 129 -10.58 -4.24 8.35
N SER A 130 -9.79 -3.27 7.91
CA SER A 130 -9.95 -1.86 8.30
C SER A 130 -11.33 -1.32 7.91
N ARG A 131 -11.86 -1.71 6.75
CA ARG A 131 -13.21 -1.31 6.31
C ARG A 131 -14.31 -1.99 7.12
N MET A 132 -14.17 -3.29 7.38
CA MET A 132 -15.10 -4.01 8.26
C MET A 132 -15.13 -3.38 9.65
N LEU A 133 -13.97 -3.07 10.23
CA LEU A 133 -13.89 -2.38 11.52
C LEU A 133 -14.53 -0.99 11.46
N ALA A 134 -14.26 -0.19 10.43
CA ALA A 134 -14.87 1.14 10.30
C ALA A 134 -16.41 1.09 10.20
N LEU A 135 -16.97 0.04 9.59
CA LEU A 135 -18.43 -0.10 9.42
C LEU A 135 -19.13 -0.80 10.59
N CYS A 136 -18.49 -1.80 11.19
CA CYS A 136 -19.08 -2.65 12.22
C CYS A 136 -18.63 -2.29 13.65
N TYR A 137 -17.41 -1.74 13.82
CA TYR A 137 -16.74 -1.52 15.12
C TYR A 137 -15.94 -0.21 15.14
N PRO A 138 -16.60 0.96 15.19
CA PRO A 138 -15.95 2.27 15.03
C PRO A 138 -14.90 2.62 16.10
N GLU A 139 -14.83 1.88 17.21
CA GLU A 139 -13.88 2.12 18.30
C GLU A 139 -12.59 1.28 18.22
N GLY A 140 -12.47 0.36 17.26
CA GLY A 140 -11.32 -0.53 17.14
C GLY A 140 -10.07 0.16 16.56
N LYS A 141 -8.94 0.10 17.28
CA LYS A 141 -7.61 0.46 16.74
C LYS A 141 -6.82 -0.81 16.41
N LEU A 142 -6.22 -0.86 15.23
CA LEU A 142 -5.36 -1.97 14.79
C LEU A 142 -3.97 -1.43 14.42
N SER A 143 -2.91 -1.99 14.98
CA SER A 143 -1.53 -1.74 14.55
C SER A 143 -0.63 -2.92 14.88
N ARG A 144 -0.18 -3.69 13.88
CA ARG A 144 1.04 -4.51 13.94
C ARG A 144 1.64 -4.64 12.54
N PHE A 145 2.97 -4.73 12.48
CA PHE A 145 3.77 -4.95 11.28
C PHE A 145 4.41 -6.35 11.35
N VAL A 146 4.66 -6.98 10.20
CA VAL A 146 5.34 -8.28 10.08
C VAL A 146 6.56 -8.11 9.17
N PHE A 147 7.68 -8.72 9.56
CA PHE A 147 8.92 -8.76 8.78
C PHE A 147 9.21 -10.21 8.36
N PHE A 148 9.79 -10.40 7.18
CA PHE A 148 10.20 -11.72 6.68
C PHE A 148 11.66 -11.69 6.22
N PHE A 149 12.36 -12.82 6.41
CA PHE A 149 13.73 -13.06 5.95
C PHE A 149 13.73 -14.00 4.74
N GLN A 150 14.75 -13.89 3.87
CA GLN A 150 14.89 -14.74 2.68
C GLN A 150 16.29 -15.35 2.52
N PRO A 151 16.39 -16.57 1.94
CA PRO A 151 17.65 -17.23 1.61
C PRO A 151 18.26 -16.74 0.28
N PRO A 152 19.57 -16.99 0.02
CA PRO A 152 20.29 -16.48 -1.14
C PRO A 152 19.81 -17.07 -2.48
N ARG A 153 19.98 -16.29 -3.56
CA ARG A 153 19.59 -16.61 -4.95
C ARG A 153 20.70 -16.19 -5.92
N HIS A 154 20.74 -16.81 -7.11
CA HIS A 154 21.62 -16.44 -8.22
C HIS A 154 20.88 -16.58 -9.57
N TYR A 155 21.36 -15.94 -10.62
CA TYR A 155 20.87 -16.10 -11.99
C TYR A 155 21.63 -17.25 -12.67
N ASP A 156 20.91 -18.12 -13.36
CA ASP A 156 21.55 -19.11 -14.21
C ASP A 156 20.68 -19.42 -15.42
N TYR A 157 21.29 -19.96 -16.47
CA TYR A 157 20.55 -20.43 -17.63
C TYR A 157 19.84 -21.74 -17.28
N HIS A 158 18.52 -21.78 -17.45
CA HIS A 158 17.76 -23.00 -17.20
C HIS A 158 17.34 -23.63 -18.54
N PRO A 159 17.79 -24.87 -18.86
CA PRO A 159 17.59 -25.46 -20.18
C PRO A 159 16.11 -25.64 -20.54
N VAL A 160 15.26 -25.99 -19.56
CA VAL A 160 13.80 -26.14 -19.78
C VAL A 160 13.11 -24.79 -20.03
N ALA A 161 13.58 -23.71 -19.41
CA ALA A 161 12.96 -22.39 -19.54
C ALA A 161 13.49 -21.62 -20.76
N LEU A 162 14.52 -22.15 -21.43
CA LEU A 162 15.24 -21.53 -22.55
C LEU A 162 15.61 -20.05 -22.29
N SER A 163 15.87 -19.71 -21.04
CA SER A 163 16.15 -18.34 -20.60
C SER A 163 16.94 -18.31 -19.30
N ILE A 164 17.58 -17.17 -19.04
CA ILE A 164 18.16 -16.91 -17.73
C ILE A 164 17.02 -16.73 -16.73
N THR A 165 17.04 -17.55 -15.69
CA THR A 165 16.08 -17.44 -14.59
C THR A 165 16.82 -17.39 -13.26
N ARG A 166 16.12 -16.93 -12.22
CA ARG A 166 16.66 -16.97 -10.86
C ARG A 166 16.51 -18.39 -10.32
N LEU A 167 17.63 -19.01 -9.98
CA LEU A 167 17.71 -20.28 -9.29
C LEU A 167 17.90 -20.07 -7.79
N GLY A 168 17.38 -21.02 -7.02
CA GLY A 168 17.67 -21.14 -5.60
C GLY A 168 17.45 -22.56 -5.15
N ASP A 169 17.77 -22.82 -3.90
CA ASP A 169 17.57 -24.12 -3.28
C ASP A 169 16.11 -24.55 -3.37
N GLU A 170 15.91 -25.84 -3.65
CA GLU A 170 14.59 -26.46 -3.76
C GLU A 170 13.76 -26.22 -2.49
N TYR A 171 14.41 -26.26 -1.32
CA TYR A 171 13.81 -25.97 -0.04
C TYR A 171 13.24 -24.54 0.01
N SER A 172 14.00 -23.51 -0.38
CA SER A 172 13.50 -22.13 -0.45
C SER A 172 12.35 -21.97 -1.43
N ILE A 173 12.40 -22.63 -2.58
CA ILE A 173 11.30 -22.58 -3.57
C ILE A 173 10.02 -23.14 -2.93
N LYS A 174 10.12 -24.31 -2.28
CA LYS A 174 9.00 -24.95 -1.56
C LYS A 174 8.49 -24.07 -0.42
N PHE A 175 9.38 -23.49 0.38
CA PHE A 175 9.04 -22.61 1.50
C PHE A 175 8.34 -21.34 1.04
N ASN A 176 8.92 -20.60 0.09
CA ASN A 176 8.34 -19.36 -0.42
C ASN A 176 6.97 -19.64 -1.06
N SER A 177 6.85 -20.71 -1.84
CA SER A 177 5.58 -21.14 -2.42
C SER A 177 4.53 -21.43 -1.33
N ASN A 178 4.89 -22.16 -0.27
CA ASN A 178 3.99 -22.42 0.86
C ASN A 178 3.54 -21.13 1.55
N VAL A 179 4.47 -20.22 1.85
CA VAL A 179 4.14 -18.94 2.50
C VAL A 179 3.21 -18.11 1.63
N THR A 180 3.48 -18.01 0.33
CA THR A 180 2.67 -17.26 -0.62
C THR A 180 1.24 -17.80 -0.69
N ILE A 181 1.06 -19.13 -0.74
CA ILE A 181 -0.28 -19.75 -0.75
C ILE A 181 -1.01 -19.56 0.57
N VAL A 182 -0.35 -19.82 1.69
CA VAL A 182 -0.97 -19.66 3.02
C VAL A 182 -1.41 -18.20 3.21
N THR A 183 -0.56 -17.26 2.80
CA THR A 183 -0.86 -15.83 2.89
C THR A 183 -1.97 -15.42 1.93
N SER A 184 -1.95 -15.86 0.66
CA SER A 184 -2.97 -15.51 -0.33
C SER A 184 -4.33 -16.12 0.02
N THR A 185 -4.36 -17.40 0.37
CA THR A 185 -5.59 -18.13 0.74
C THR A 185 -6.15 -17.62 2.06
N GLY A 186 -5.31 -17.46 3.08
CA GLY A 186 -5.71 -16.89 4.36
C GLY A 186 -6.24 -15.46 4.20
N GLY A 187 -5.55 -14.63 3.42
CA GLY A 187 -5.97 -13.27 3.09
C GLY A 187 -7.31 -13.23 2.35
N ALA A 188 -7.52 -14.12 1.38
CA ALA A 188 -8.77 -14.24 0.63
C ALA A 188 -9.94 -14.68 1.55
N LEU A 189 -9.74 -15.68 2.41
CA LEU A 189 -10.75 -16.14 3.36
C LEU A 189 -11.12 -15.05 4.37
N ILE A 190 -10.13 -14.38 4.96
CA ILE A 190 -10.36 -13.27 5.89
C ILE A 190 -11.10 -12.13 5.18
N SER A 191 -10.69 -11.79 3.96
CA SER A 191 -11.36 -10.75 3.16
C SER A 191 -12.80 -11.13 2.84
N ALA A 192 -13.07 -12.38 2.44
CA ALA A 192 -14.42 -12.88 2.18
C ALA A 192 -15.32 -12.77 3.41
N MET A 193 -14.81 -13.15 4.59
CA MET A 193 -15.51 -12.99 5.87
C MET A 193 -15.80 -11.51 6.19
N CYS A 194 -14.83 -10.61 5.94
CA CYS A 194 -15.01 -9.17 6.11
C CYS A 194 -16.12 -8.63 5.22
N TYR A 195 -16.12 -8.96 3.92
CA TYR A 195 -17.15 -8.51 2.98
C TYR A 195 -18.51 -9.08 3.30
N PHE A 196 -18.59 -10.37 3.67
CA PHE A 196 -19.84 -10.98 4.12
C PHE A 196 -20.46 -10.20 5.29
N ARG A 197 -19.64 -9.84 6.30
CA ARG A 197 -20.09 -9.02 7.43
C ARG A 197 -20.51 -7.61 7.01
N ILE A 198 -19.77 -6.98 6.11
CA ILE A 198 -20.12 -5.66 5.55
C ILE A 198 -21.49 -5.73 4.86
N PHE A 199 -21.75 -6.74 4.02
CA PHE A 199 -23.04 -6.92 3.36
C PHE A 199 -24.19 -7.14 4.35
N LEU A 200 -23.98 -7.94 5.39
CA LEU A 200 -24.98 -8.11 6.46
C LEU A 200 -25.27 -6.81 7.22
N ALA A 201 -24.25 -6.00 7.49
CA ALA A 201 -24.40 -4.72 8.16
C ALA A 201 -25.15 -3.70 7.27
N LEU A 202 -24.80 -3.64 5.98
CA LEU A 202 -25.43 -2.74 5.02
C LEU A 202 -26.91 -3.06 4.78
N ARG A 203 -27.28 -4.34 4.78
CA ARG A 203 -28.67 -4.80 4.63
C ARG A 203 -29.60 -4.24 5.71
N LYS A 204 -29.07 -3.90 6.89
CA LYS A 204 -29.85 -3.31 8.00
C LYS A 204 -29.96 -1.78 7.94
N ARG A 205 -29.24 -1.11 7.04
CA ARG A 205 -29.19 0.36 6.94
C ARG A 205 -30.18 0.91 5.90
N PRO A 206 -30.73 2.13 6.07
CA PRO A 206 -31.63 2.75 5.10
C PRO A 206 -30.90 3.10 3.79
N TYR A 207 -31.57 2.87 2.65
CA TYR A 207 -31.01 2.96 1.28
C TYR A 207 -30.35 4.30 0.95
N ARG A 208 -30.83 5.43 1.51
CA ARG A 208 -30.28 6.77 1.24
C ARG A 208 -28.80 6.92 1.64
N SER A 209 -28.34 6.14 2.62
CA SER A 209 -26.92 6.13 3.04
C SER A 209 -26.01 5.34 2.10
N TRP A 210 -26.57 4.43 1.28
CA TRP A 210 -25.79 3.54 0.43
C TRP A 210 -25.04 4.28 -0.67
N ASN A 211 -25.64 5.28 -1.32
CA ASN A 211 -25.02 5.94 -2.47
C ASN A 211 -23.65 6.55 -2.18
N GLN A 212 -23.38 6.94 -0.93
CA GLN A 212 -22.07 7.45 -0.51
C GLN A 212 -21.06 6.34 -0.21
N GLU A 213 -21.54 5.16 0.22
CA GLU A 213 -20.71 4.01 0.60
C GLU A 213 -20.48 3.04 -0.56
N VAL A 214 -21.35 3.02 -1.57
CA VAL A 214 -21.34 2.09 -2.71
C VAL A 214 -20.03 2.16 -3.49
N SER A 215 -19.49 3.34 -3.76
CA SER A 215 -18.22 3.48 -4.48
C SER A 215 -17.05 2.84 -3.71
N VAL A 216 -17.03 3.00 -2.38
CA VAL A 216 -16.03 2.37 -1.51
C VAL A 216 -16.19 0.86 -1.49
N ILE A 217 -17.44 0.37 -1.43
CA ILE A 217 -17.73 -1.07 -1.44
C ILE A 217 -17.30 -1.69 -2.77
N ILE A 218 -17.70 -1.11 -3.90
CA ILE A 218 -17.36 -1.60 -5.25
C ILE A 218 -15.85 -1.67 -5.42
N THR A 219 -15.14 -0.58 -5.16
CA THR A 219 -13.67 -0.55 -5.30
C THR A 219 -13.00 -1.61 -4.43
N SER A 220 -13.51 -1.82 -3.22
CA SER A 220 -12.98 -2.82 -2.31
C SER A 220 -13.31 -4.26 -2.72
N PHE A 221 -14.49 -4.48 -3.31
CA PHE A 221 -14.86 -5.75 -3.91
C PHE A 221 -13.99 -6.09 -5.13
N VAL A 222 -13.65 -5.11 -5.97
CA VAL A 222 -12.72 -5.31 -7.08
C VAL A 222 -11.35 -5.78 -6.56
N LEU A 223 -10.81 -5.15 -5.51
CA LEU A 223 -9.54 -5.59 -4.89
C LEU A 223 -9.63 -7.01 -4.33
N PHE A 224 -10.78 -7.39 -3.77
CA PHE A 224 -11.03 -8.76 -3.31
C PHE A 224 -11.03 -9.76 -4.46
N LEU A 225 -11.69 -9.45 -5.58
CA LEU A 225 -11.65 -10.30 -6.77
C LEU A 225 -10.22 -10.48 -7.30
N SER A 226 -9.41 -9.41 -7.29
CA SER A 226 -8.00 -9.52 -7.68
C SER A 226 -7.21 -10.40 -6.71
N LEU A 227 -7.48 -10.34 -5.40
CA LEU A 227 -6.87 -11.24 -4.42
C LEU A 227 -7.30 -12.70 -4.64
N CYS A 228 -8.56 -12.95 -4.99
CA CYS A 228 -9.05 -14.27 -5.35
C CYS A 228 -8.37 -14.81 -6.62
N LEU A 229 -8.18 -13.97 -7.63
CA LEU A 229 -7.48 -14.34 -8.86
C LEU A 229 -6.02 -14.72 -8.57
N MET A 230 -5.32 -13.94 -7.72
CA MET A 230 -3.98 -14.28 -7.26
C MET A 230 -3.95 -15.58 -6.45
N CYS A 231 -4.92 -15.79 -5.57
CA CYS A 231 -5.04 -17.03 -4.81
C CYS A 231 -5.17 -18.24 -5.74
N ALA A 232 -6.06 -18.15 -6.74
CA ALA A 232 -6.21 -19.20 -7.75
C ALA A 232 -4.90 -19.44 -8.52
N TYR A 233 -4.24 -18.37 -8.95
CA TYR A 233 -2.95 -18.44 -9.61
C TYR A 233 -1.90 -19.19 -8.77
N TYR A 234 -1.72 -18.84 -7.49
CA TYR A 234 -0.71 -19.49 -6.64
C TYR A 234 -1.08 -20.92 -6.23
N VAL A 235 -2.36 -21.26 -6.17
CA VAL A 235 -2.82 -22.65 -6.01
C VAL A 235 -2.41 -23.49 -7.23
N VAL A 236 -2.67 -23.00 -8.45
CA VAL A 236 -2.27 -23.69 -9.69
C VAL A 236 -0.75 -23.77 -9.80
N TYR A 237 -0.04 -22.69 -9.47
CA TYR A 237 1.43 -22.65 -9.41
C TYR A 237 1.98 -23.73 -8.46
N LYS A 238 1.43 -23.86 -7.25
CA LYS A 238 1.85 -24.91 -6.32
C LYS A 238 1.51 -26.30 -6.82
N TYR A 239 0.32 -26.47 -7.37
CA TYR A 239 -0.12 -27.74 -7.90
C TYR A 239 0.85 -28.22 -8.99
N SER A 240 1.26 -27.34 -9.91
CA SER A 240 2.26 -27.67 -10.94
C SER A 240 3.61 -28.11 -10.36
N LEU A 241 4.03 -27.51 -9.24
CA LEU A 241 5.25 -27.89 -8.52
C LEU A 241 5.12 -29.25 -7.82
N ILE A 242 3.94 -29.57 -7.26
CA ILE A 242 3.67 -30.85 -6.59
C ILE A 242 3.54 -31.98 -7.62
N SER A 243 2.92 -31.72 -8.77
CA SER A 243 2.76 -32.69 -9.84
C SER A 243 4.01 -32.89 -10.68
N GLU A 244 5.14 -32.28 -10.28
CA GLU A 244 6.43 -32.30 -11.01
C GLU A 244 6.31 -31.90 -12.48
N ASN A 245 5.30 -31.07 -12.81
CA ASN A 245 5.08 -30.59 -14.18
C ASN A 245 5.87 -29.28 -14.37
N TYR A 246 7.18 -29.43 -14.56
CA TYR A 246 8.11 -28.31 -14.66
C TYR A 246 7.82 -27.40 -15.85
N ASP A 247 7.34 -27.93 -16.97
CA ASP A 247 6.97 -27.13 -18.15
C ASP A 247 5.84 -26.15 -17.83
N LEU A 248 4.77 -26.63 -17.19
CA LEU A 248 3.67 -25.79 -16.73
C LEU A 248 4.14 -24.80 -15.66
N PHE A 249 4.99 -25.24 -14.73
CA PHE A 249 5.55 -24.38 -13.68
C PHE A 249 6.34 -23.19 -14.26
N PHE A 250 7.23 -23.44 -15.21
CA PHE A 250 8.01 -22.37 -15.85
C PHE A 250 7.12 -21.47 -16.72
N THR A 251 6.13 -22.05 -17.40
CA THR A 251 5.12 -21.29 -18.15
C THR A 251 4.32 -20.37 -17.24
N LEU A 252 3.81 -20.87 -16.11
CA LEU A 252 3.09 -20.05 -15.13
C LEU A 252 4.00 -18.98 -14.53
N ARG A 253 5.23 -19.34 -14.15
CA ARG A 253 6.23 -18.38 -13.68
C ARG A 253 6.39 -17.23 -14.67
N HIS A 254 6.45 -17.53 -15.96
CA HIS A 254 6.54 -16.53 -17.02
C HIS A 254 5.35 -15.57 -17.03
N TYR A 255 4.14 -16.03 -16.69
CA TYR A 255 2.91 -15.22 -16.63
C TYR A 255 2.57 -14.65 -15.23
N THR A 256 3.41 -14.88 -14.21
CA THR A 256 3.18 -14.36 -12.84
C THR A 256 2.94 -12.84 -12.84
N PHE A 257 3.62 -12.15 -13.75
CA PHE A 257 3.51 -10.71 -13.84
C PHE A 257 2.12 -10.26 -14.27
N ILE A 258 1.40 -10.97 -15.13
CA ILE A 258 0.08 -10.53 -15.62
C ILE A 258 -0.87 -10.37 -14.43
N VAL A 259 -0.85 -11.34 -13.52
CA VAL A 259 -1.77 -11.39 -12.38
C VAL A 259 -1.39 -10.35 -11.31
N THR A 260 -0.11 -10.23 -11.00
CA THR A 260 0.42 -9.25 -10.03
C THR A 260 0.32 -7.81 -10.54
N PHE A 261 0.69 -7.59 -11.80
CA PHE A 261 0.64 -6.28 -12.46
C PHE A 261 -0.80 -5.76 -12.54
N PHE A 262 -1.79 -6.63 -12.76
CA PHE A 262 -3.20 -6.24 -12.73
C PHE A 262 -3.59 -5.62 -11.37
N ILE A 263 -3.10 -6.14 -10.25
CA ILE A 263 -3.36 -5.55 -8.92
C ILE A 263 -2.72 -4.18 -8.82
N ALA A 264 -1.43 -4.08 -9.18
CA ALA A 264 -0.70 -2.82 -9.16
C ALA A 264 -1.35 -1.76 -10.06
N LEU A 265 -1.99 -2.16 -11.17
CA LEU A 265 -2.76 -1.27 -12.03
C LEU A 265 -4.09 -0.84 -11.41
N VAL A 266 -4.85 -1.74 -10.79
CA VAL A 266 -6.21 -1.50 -10.30
C VAL A 266 -6.22 -0.68 -8.99
N ASN A 267 -5.24 -0.90 -8.12
CA ASN A 267 -5.09 -0.21 -6.84
C ASN A 267 -5.26 1.33 -6.91
N PRO A 268 -4.56 2.09 -7.78
CA PRO A 268 -4.65 3.55 -7.79
C PRO A 268 -6.02 4.04 -8.26
N TRP A 269 -6.69 3.32 -9.18
CA TRP A 269 -8.06 3.65 -9.60
C TRP A 269 -9.05 3.51 -8.45
N CYS A 270 -8.94 2.42 -7.69
CA CYS A 270 -9.77 2.20 -6.50
C CYS A 270 -9.58 3.32 -5.46
N LEU A 271 -8.37 3.86 -5.33
CA LEU A 271 -8.06 4.95 -4.40
C LEU A 271 -8.54 6.32 -4.89
N MET A 272 -8.55 6.57 -6.19
CA MET A 272 -9.07 7.81 -6.76
C MET A 272 -10.59 7.90 -6.60
N ILE A 273 -11.31 6.85 -7.00
CA ILE A 273 -12.78 6.80 -6.94
C ILE A 273 -13.29 7.01 -5.49
N THR A 274 -12.55 6.53 -4.50
CA THR A 274 -12.93 6.67 -3.09
C THR A 274 -12.68 8.06 -2.51
N ASN A 275 -11.83 8.88 -3.14
CA ASN A 275 -11.49 10.22 -2.66
C ASN A 275 -12.43 11.32 -3.19
N ASP A 276 -13.05 11.13 -4.36
CA ASP A 276 -13.89 12.16 -4.99
C ASP A 276 -15.23 12.37 -4.25
N GLY A 277 -15.71 11.34 -3.57
CA GLY A 277 -16.96 11.40 -2.79
C GLY A 277 -16.92 12.32 -1.55
N ARG A 278 -15.74 12.70 -1.04
CA ARG A 278 -15.61 13.52 0.19
C ARG A 278 -15.25 14.98 -0.06
N ILE A 279 -14.83 15.34 -1.27
CA ILE A 279 -14.61 16.74 -1.65
C ILE A 279 -15.96 17.43 -1.91
N ALA A 280 -17.01 16.66 -2.23
CA ALA A 280 -18.36 17.14 -2.36
C ALA A 280 -18.97 17.43 -0.98
N ARG A 281 -18.77 18.69 -0.55
CA ARG A 281 -19.51 19.40 0.50
C ARG A 281 -19.00 19.11 1.91
N PRO A 282 -18.22 20.02 2.53
CA PRO A 282 -18.47 20.29 3.93
C PRO A 282 -19.98 20.43 4.06
N HIS A 283 -20.64 19.51 4.76
CA HIS A 283 -21.86 19.87 5.42
C HIS A 283 -21.47 21.08 6.28
N CYS A 284 -21.69 22.29 5.76
CA CYS A 284 -22.14 23.34 6.64
C CYS A 284 -23.29 22.68 7.38
N PRO A 285 -23.18 22.43 8.70
CA PRO A 285 -24.37 22.08 9.45
C PRO A 285 -25.40 23.12 9.03
N SER A 286 -26.59 22.70 8.57
CA SER A 286 -27.65 23.67 8.33
C SER A 286 -27.66 24.53 9.59
N PRO A 287 -27.35 25.84 9.50
CA PRO A 287 -27.16 26.66 10.68
C PRO A 287 -28.38 26.41 11.55
N SER A 288 -28.13 26.00 12.80
CA SER A 288 -29.24 25.79 13.73
C SER A 288 -30.13 27.04 13.70
N PRO A 289 -31.45 26.95 13.92
CA PRO A 289 -32.31 28.14 13.95
C PRO A 289 -31.75 29.26 14.84
N ARG A 290 -30.99 28.90 15.89
CA ARG A 290 -30.23 29.83 16.75
C ARG A 290 -29.03 30.49 16.08
N GLN A 291 -28.27 29.79 15.23
CA GLN A 291 -27.17 30.38 14.45
C GLN A 291 -27.70 31.29 13.33
N ASN A 292 -28.85 30.96 12.73
CA ASN A 292 -29.54 31.87 11.83
C ASN A 292 -30.02 33.12 12.55
N ALA A 293 -30.60 32.99 13.75
CA ALA A 293 -30.99 34.15 14.56
C ALA A 293 -29.79 35.03 14.94
N ALA A 294 -28.65 34.44 15.32
CA ALA A 294 -27.43 35.18 15.65
C ALA A 294 -26.82 35.88 14.42
N ALA A 295 -26.83 35.24 13.25
CA ALA A 295 -26.37 35.84 12.00
C ALA A 295 -27.30 36.97 11.53
N THR A 296 -28.62 36.80 11.66
CA THR A 296 -29.61 37.87 11.39
C THR A 296 -29.47 39.02 12.38
N PHE A 297 -29.20 38.74 13.67
CA PHE A 297 -28.98 39.77 14.69
C PHE A 297 -27.67 40.52 14.46
N ALA A 298 -26.60 39.83 14.03
CA ALA A 298 -25.33 40.46 13.65
C ALA A 298 -25.46 41.29 12.35
N LEU A 299 -26.29 40.87 11.40
CA LEU A 299 -26.63 41.65 10.20
C LEU A 299 -27.48 42.88 10.53
N GLN A 300 -28.40 42.78 11.49
CA GLN A 300 -29.15 43.94 12.00
C GLN A 300 -28.27 44.92 12.79
N LEU A 301 -27.35 44.41 13.62
CA LEU A 301 -26.38 45.25 14.35
C LEU A 301 -25.40 45.95 13.41
N SER A 302 -24.90 45.27 12.37
CA SER A 302 -24.03 45.90 11.38
C SER A 302 -24.75 46.94 10.52
N ALA A 303 -26.05 46.76 10.24
CA ALA A 303 -26.89 47.79 9.60
C ALA A 303 -27.12 49.01 10.50
N VAL A 304 -27.15 48.84 11.83
CA VAL A 304 -27.23 49.95 12.79
C VAL A 304 -25.89 50.69 12.94
N TYR A 305 -24.76 49.98 12.88
CA TYR A 305 -23.42 50.57 13.01
C TYR A 305 -22.88 51.20 11.71
N PHE A 306 -23.39 50.80 10.54
CA PHE A 306 -23.05 51.41 9.24
C PHE A 306 -24.14 52.39 8.75
N ASN A 307 -24.72 53.18 9.64
CA ASN A 307 -25.40 54.40 9.24
C ASN A 307 -24.40 55.58 9.30
N PRO A 308 -23.85 56.04 8.16
CA PRO A 308 -22.87 57.13 8.12
C PRO A 308 -23.41 58.48 8.64
N SER A 309 -24.72 58.58 8.88
CA SER A 309 -25.37 59.75 9.51
C SER A 309 -25.08 59.88 11.01
N LEU A 310 -24.79 58.77 11.72
CA LEU A 310 -24.62 58.78 13.18
C LEU A 310 -23.17 59.09 13.62
N ILE A 311 -22.18 58.90 12.73
CA ILE A 311 -20.76 59.10 13.02
C ILE A 311 -20.39 60.61 13.07
N LYS A 312 -21.26 61.50 12.58
CA LYS A 312 -21.05 62.96 12.66
C LYS A 312 -21.40 63.60 14.01
N HIS A 313 -22.01 62.89 14.96
CA HIS A 313 -22.37 63.45 16.27
C HIS A 313 -21.56 62.95 17.46
N ILE A 314 -20.65 61.99 17.28
CA ILE A 314 -19.84 61.44 18.39
C ILE A 314 -18.46 62.12 18.52
N ARG A 315 -18.08 63.02 17.60
CA ARG A 315 -16.77 63.70 17.62
C ARG A 315 -16.68 64.98 18.45
N SER A 316 -17.73 65.39 19.15
CA SER A 316 -17.74 66.66 19.92
C SER A 316 -18.10 66.52 21.40
N ALA A 317 -18.01 65.32 21.99
CA ALA A 317 -18.22 65.16 23.43
C ALA A 317 -16.87 65.16 24.19
N PRO A 318 -16.68 66.06 25.19
CA PRO A 318 -15.47 66.09 26.00
C PRO A 318 -15.37 64.87 26.93
N ARG A 319 -14.15 64.34 27.06
CA ARG A 319 -13.78 63.29 28.01
C ARG A 319 -14.00 63.78 29.45
N ALA A 320 -15.09 63.35 30.07
CA ALA A 320 -15.22 63.37 31.53
C ALA A 320 -16.14 62.25 32.01
N GLN A 321 -15.62 61.49 32.98
CA GLN A 321 -16.35 60.65 33.95
C GLN A 321 -17.22 59.51 33.39
N PHE A 322 -16.66 58.29 33.37
CA PHE A 322 -17.47 57.08 33.39
C PHE A 322 -17.60 56.55 34.82
N PHE A 323 -18.82 56.72 35.33
CA PHE A 323 -19.42 56.12 36.50
C PHE A 323 -19.39 54.58 36.42
N ARG A 324 -19.16 53.96 37.58
CA ARG A 324 -19.59 52.59 37.88
C ARG A 324 -21.12 52.53 37.87
N LEU A 325 -21.71 51.47 37.30
CA LEU A 325 -22.89 50.78 37.84
C LEU A 325 -23.07 49.40 37.16
N PRO A 326 -23.78 48.47 37.81
CA PRO A 326 -23.62 47.02 37.69
C PRO A 326 -24.72 46.38 36.86
N LEU A 327 -24.47 45.17 36.34
CA LEU A 327 -25.56 44.28 35.96
C LEU A 327 -25.50 42.98 36.78
N CYS A 328 -26.44 42.94 37.72
CA CYS A 328 -26.87 41.78 38.47
C CYS A 328 -27.64 40.87 37.50
N MET A 329 -27.19 39.64 37.26
CA MET A 329 -28.06 38.58 36.75
C MET A 329 -27.97 37.39 37.69
N ARG A 330 -28.97 37.34 38.57
CA ARG A 330 -29.24 36.28 39.54
C ARG A 330 -29.90 35.12 38.81
N ILE A 331 -29.19 34.01 38.63
CA ILE A 331 -29.80 32.72 38.28
C ILE A 331 -29.54 31.79 39.46
N HIS A 332 -30.61 31.51 40.22
CA HIS A 332 -30.65 30.40 41.14
C HIS A 332 -30.85 29.11 40.35
N SER A 333 -29.92 28.17 40.47
CA SER A 333 -30.21 26.74 40.29
C SER A 333 -29.19 25.94 41.08
N LYS A 334 -29.71 25.07 41.94
CA LYS A 334 -29.03 24.22 42.92
C LYS A 334 -27.99 23.27 42.30
N GLU A 335 -26.94 23.03 43.08
CA GLU A 335 -26.01 21.87 43.12
C GLU A 335 -26.75 20.50 43.13
N PRO A 336 -26.09 19.34 42.84
CA PRO A 336 -24.79 18.97 43.43
C PRO A 336 -23.76 18.23 42.55
N GLU A 337 -22.51 18.35 43.01
CA GLU A 337 -21.41 17.37 43.06
C GLU A 337 -21.38 16.22 42.04
N ALA A 338 -20.36 16.22 41.18
CA ALA A 338 -19.81 15.01 40.60
C ALA A 338 -18.29 15.11 40.49
N HIS A 339 -17.61 14.09 41.00
CA HIS A 339 -16.16 13.92 41.09
C HIS A 339 -15.37 14.41 39.86
N SER A 340 -14.39 15.26 40.13
CA SER A 340 -13.30 15.61 39.22
C SER A 340 -12.42 14.38 38.96
N GLN A 341 -12.72 13.68 37.87
CA GLN A 341 -11.89 12.59 37.35
C GLN A 341 -10.83 13.20 36.42
N ARG A 342 -9.61 13.36 36.93
CA ARG A 342 -8.41 13.68 36.12
C ARG A 342 -8.27 12.65 34.99
N ARG A 343 -8.51 13.06 33.74
CA ARG A 343 -8.15 12.28 32.56
C ARG A 343 -6.64 12.39 32.28
N PRO A 344 -5.92 11.29 32.01
CA PRO A 344 -4.50 11.35 31.66
C PRO A 344 -4.35 11.65 30.17
N GLU A 345 -4.18 12.92 29.81
CA GLU A 345 -3.82 13.33 28.43
C GLU A 345 -2.34 13.06 28.09
N THR A 346 -1.51 12.72 29.07
CA THR A 346 -0.08 12.45 28.90
C THR A 346 0.23 11.09 28.27
N THR A 347 -0.60 10.06 28.49
CA THR A 347 -0.37 8.71 27.93
C THR A 347 -0.63 8.65 26.42
N LEU A 348 -1.50 9.52 25.90
CA LEU A 348 -1.89 9.55 24.48
C LEU A 348 -0.86 10.26 23.59
N ARG A 349 -0.08 11.20 24.13
CA ARG A 349 1.04 11.84 23.41
C ARG A 349 2.25 10.91 23.29
N LEU A 350 2.60 10.18 24.35
CA LEU A 350 3.72 9.20 24.32
C LEU A 350 3.48 8.04 23.34
N LEU A 351 2.23 7.62 23.15
CA LEU A 351 1.85 6.60 22.16
C LEU A 351 1.90 7.13 20.72
N SER A 352 1.54 8.40 20.50
CA SER A 352 1.62 9.06 19.19
C SER A 352 3.07 9.23 18.71
N ASP A 353 3.97 9.64 19.61
CA ASP A 353 5.38 9.84 19.28
C ASP A 353 6.12 8.51 19.03
N SER A 354 5.73 7.45 19.75
CA SER A 354 6.23 6.08 19.51
C SER A 354 5.81 5.53 18.13
N LEU A 355 4.59 5.85 17.68
CA LEU A 355 4.06 5.46 16.36
C LEU A 355 4.71 6.24 15.19
N HIS A 356 5.14 7.48 15.44
CA HIS A 356 5.85 8.28 14.44
C HIS A 356 7.30 7.82 14.22
N SER A 357 7.90 7.20 15.25
CA SER A 357 9.21 6.57 15.20
C SER A 357 9.18 5.27 14.37
N LEU A 358 8.19 4.39 14.60
CA LEU A 358 8.05 3.09 13.91
C LEU A 358 7.89 3.17 12.37
N THR A 359 7.31 4.25 11.85
CA THR A 359 7.18 4.44 10.39
C THR A 359 8.48 4.85 9.71
N ARG A 360 9.46 5.44 10.44
CA ARG A 360 10.83 5.62 9.93
C ARG A 360 11.66 4.34 9.96
N TYR A 361 11.28 3.37 10.81
CA TYR A 361 12.06 2.15 10.99
C TYR A 361 11.86 1.09 9.91
N SER A 362 10.79 1.09 9.10
CA SER A 362 10.63 0.05 8.07
C SER A 362 11.71 0.12 7.00
N SER A 363 12.18 1.33 6.64
CA SER A 363 13.32 1.54 5.73
C SER A 363 14.67 1.30 6.43
N TYR A 364 14.76 1.59 7.75
CA TYR A 364 15.98 1.39 8.54
C TYR A 364 16.26 -0.09 8.88
N ILE A 365 15.21 -0.91 9.01
CA ILE A 365 15.32 -2.35 9.29
C ILE A 365 15.81 -3.13 8.06
N TYR A 366 15.49 -2.66 6.85
CA TYR A 366 16.13 -3.12 5.61
C TYR A 366 17.66 -2.97 5.69
N PHE A 367 18.14 -1.86 6.25
CA PHE A 367 19.58 -1.57 6.37
C PHE A 367 20.27 -2.33 7.52
N ILE A 368 19.59 -2.56 8.64
CA ILE A 368 20.16 -3.29 9.81
C ILE A 368 20.25 -4.80 9.54
N CYS A 369 19.23 -5.40 8.91
CA CYS A 369 19.30 -6.81 8.50
C CYS A 369 20.37 -7.03 7.42
N TYR A 370 20.54 -6.05 6.52
CA TYR A 370 21.61 -5.99 5.53
C TYR A 370 23.02 -5.94 6.16
N TYR A 371 23.24 -5.08 7.15
CA TYR A 371 24.55 -4.94 7.80
C TYR A 371 24.99 -6.21 8.53
N LYS A 372 24.06 -6.92 9.18
CA LYS A 372 24.37 -8.15 9.92
C LYS A 372 24.73 -9.32 8.99
N TYR A 373 24.10 -9.40 7.81
CA TYR A 373 24.35 -10.43 6.79
C TYR A 373 25.64 -10.20 6.00
N CYS A 374 25.94 -8.96 5.60
CA CYS A 374 27.22 -8.64 4.96
C CYS A 374 28.40 -8.92 5.89
N ARG A 375 28.24 -8.71 7.21
CA ARG A 375 29.29 -9.00 8.19
C ARG A 375 29.57 -10.51 8.32
N THR A 376 28.56 -11.37 8.29
CA THR A 376 28.77 -12.83 8.35
C THR A 376 29.34 -13.38 7.04
N SER A 377 28.81 -12.96 5.88
CA SER A 377 29.32 -13.43 4.57
C SER A 377 30.73 -12.93 4.26
N ALA A 378 31.10 -11.72 4.71
CA ALA A 378 32.47 -11.22 4.57
C ALA A 378 33.46 -11.96 5.47
N VAL A 379 33.06 -12.36 6.68
CA VAL A 379 33.90 -13.17 7.60
C VAL A 379 34.12 -14.57 7.04
N ASP A 380 33.09 -15.19 6.45
CA ASP A 380 33.20 -16.52 5.83
C ASP A 380 34.08 -16.49 4.57
N LYS A 381 34.00 -15.42 3.76
CA LYS A 381 34.89 -15.22 2.60
C LYS A 381 36.34 -14.88 2.99
N LEU A 382 36.56 -14.16 4.10
CA LEU A 382 37.91 -13.88 4.61
C LEU A 382 38.59 -15.13 5.20
N LEU A 383 37.81 -16.05 5.77
CA LEU A 383 38.30 -17.35 6.24
C LEU A 383 38.62 -18.28 5.07
N LEU A 384 37.85 -18.25 3.98
CA LEU A 384 38.12 -19.04 2.78
C LEU A 384 39.42 -18.61 2.07
N VAL A 385 39.75 -17.31 2.08
CA VAL A 385 40.98 -16.75 1.48
C VAL A 385 42.22 -16.98 2.37
N ARG A 386 42.06 -17.39 3.63
CA ARG A 386 43.19 -17.84 4.48
C ARG A 386 43.42 -19.36 4.45
N CYS A 387 42.49 -20.13 3.87
CA CYS A 387 42.59 -21.58 3.72
C CYS A 387 42.94 -22.04 2.30
N ILE A 388 43.12 -21.10 1.37
CA ILE A 388 43.75 -21.29 0.05
C ILE A 388 45.08 -20.54 0.12
#